data_AF-A0A955FCP9-F1
#
_entry.id   AF-A0A955FCP9-F1
#
_cell.length_a   1.000
_cell.length_b   1.000
_cell.length_c   1.000
_cell.angle_alpha   90.00
_cell.angle_beta   90.00
_cell.angle_gamma   90.00
#
_symmetry.space_group_name_H-M   'P 1'
#
loop_
_entity.id
_entity.type
_entity.pdbx_description
1 polymer ?
#
loop_
_entity_poly.entity_id
_entity_poly.type
_entity_poly.pdbx_seq_one_letter_code
_entity_poly.pdbx_strand_id
1 'polypeptide(L)'
;GKGSVSTLVSTRLIKHYAHIVEDVDRTMLGYELLQMLHKTTEDSPEPEYFTLLEHTFAALDDHTVPLDLVRAWFIARLLALGGHAPNLQTTREGEKLSPDTTYQFDFDATAMTPRDGGPFGVDEIKFLRLLFAQDSATPLAKVTAVEKLVKTSLPLVTTLRQLHLRN
;
A
#
# COMPACT_ATOMS: atom_id res chain seq x y z
N GLY A 1 11.97 32.46 18.72
CA GLY A 1 11.13 33.49 18.09
C GLY A 1 9.67 33.10 18.28
N LYS A 2 8.78 34.08 18.51
CA LYS A 2 7.33 33.85 18.55
C LYS A 2 6.83 33.70 17.10
N GLY A 3 6.37 32.51 16.74
CA GLY A 3 5.86 32.13 15.41
C GLY A 3 6.32 30.71 15.06
N SER A 4 5.39 29.81 14.76
CA SER A 4 5.53 28.34 14.65
C SER A 4 6.39 27.81 13.49
N VAL A 5 7.40 28.56 13.04
CA VAL A 5 8.26 28.19 11.92
C VAL A 5 9.72 28.23 12.36
N SER A 6 10.36 27.06 12.35
CA SER A 6 11.78 26.91 12.64
C SER A 6 12.63 27.43 11.47
N THR A 7 13.80 28.00 11.77
CA THR A 7 14.75 28.45 10.74
C THR A 7 15.70 27.32 10.37
N LEU A 8 15.81 27.02 9.07
CA LEU A 8 16.76 26.05 8.54
C LEU A 8 18.17 26.63 8.52
N VAL A 9 19.10 26.04 9.29
CA VAL A 9 20.48 26.52 9.41
C VAL A 9 21.42 25.84 8.41
N SER A 10 21.23 24.55 8.16
CA SER A 10 21.99 23.78 7.17
C SER A 10 21.20 22.55 6.71
N THR A 11 21.51 22.07 5.50
CA THR A 11 21.01 20.78 4.98
C THR A 11 22.10 20.09 4.20
N ARG A 12 21.98 18.77 4.07
CA ARG A 12 22.80 17.96 3.19
C ARG A 12 21.88 16.98 2.47
N LEU A 13 22.06 16.86 1.15
CA LEU A 13 21.40 15.82 0.36
C LEU A 13 22.01 14.46 0.73
N ILE A 14 21.17 13.53 1.20
CA ILE A 14 21.57 12.16 1.52
C ILE A 14 21.29 11.24 0.33
N LYS A 15 20.09 11.33 -0.24
CA LYS A 15 19.63 10.52 -1.36
C LYS A 15 18.87 11.37 -2.36
N HIS A 16 19.12 11.12 -3.64
CA HIS A 16 18.48 11.82 -4.75
C HIS A 16 17.70 10.81 -5.59
N TYR A 17 16.38 11.00 -5.67
CA TYR A 17 15.47 10.19 -6.48
C TYR A 17 15.19 10.91 -7.80
N ALA A 18 16.19 10.89 -8.69
CA ALA A 18 16.20 11.71 -9.90
C ALA A 18 15.13 11.28 -10.93
N HIS A 19 14.83 9.98 -11.01
CA HIS A 19 14.00 9.41 -12.08
C HIS A 19 12.50 9.62 -11.85
N ILE A 20 12.10 10.08 -10.66
CA ILE A 20 10.70 10.40 -10.37
C ILE A 20 10.23 11.56 -11.24
N VAL A 21 11.04 12.62 -11.36
CA VAL A 21 10.66 13.86 -12.08
C VAL A 21 10.80 13.76 -13.60
N GLU A 22 11.43 12.68 -14.08
CA GLU A 22 11.54 12.39 -15.51
C GLU A 22 10.22 11.89 -16.10
N ASP A 23 9.30 11.43 -15.25
CA ASP A 23 8.00 10.87 -15.61
C ASP A 23 6.88 11.59 -14.84
N VAL A 24 5.95 12.17 -15.59
CA VAL A 24 4.84 12.96 -15.03
C VAL A 24 3.92 12.08 -14.17
N ASP A 25 3.65 10.84 -14.56
CA ASP A 25 2.75 9.95 -13.83
C ASP A 25 3.38 9.51 -12.50
N ARG A 26 4.69 9.25 -12.48
CA ARG A 26 5.47 8.99 -11.24
C ARG A 26 5.46 10.21 -10.32
N THR A 27 5.68 11.40 -10.87
CA THR A 27 5.62 12.65 -10.12
C THR A 27 4.24 12.85 -9.48
N MET A 28 3.18 12.68 -10.28
CA MET A 28 1.80 12.86 -9.82
C MET A 28 1.41 11.82 -8.77
N LEU A 29 1.82 10.55 -8.93
CA LEU A 29 1.61 9.54 -7.90
C LEU A 29 2.36 9.90 -6.61
N GLY A 30 3.60 10.38 -6.71
CA GLY A 30 4.36 10.86 -5.55
C GLY A 30 3.62 11.93 -4.76
N TYR A 31 3.05 12.94 -5.44
CA TYR A 31 2.22 13.97 -4.80
C TYR A 31 0.96 13.39 -4.16
N GLU A 32 0.25 12.48 -4.83
CA GLU A 32 -0.95 11.85 -4.31
C GLU A 32 -0.66 11.09 -3.00
N LEU A 33 0.39 10.26 -2.99
CA LEU A 33 0.74 9.42 -1.84
C LEU A 33 1.27 10.26 -0.66
N LEU A 34 2.04 11.32 -0.95
CA LEU A 34 2.45 12.32 0.05
C LEU A 34 1.25 12.98 0.73
N GLN A 35 0.30 13.46 -0.07
CA GLN A 35 -0.90 14.12 0.44
C GLN A 35 -1.76 13.14 1.26
N MET A 36 -1.86 11.89 0.81
CA MET A 36 -2.55 10.83 1.53
C MET A 36 -1.92 10.59 2.90
N LEU A 37 -0.59 10.43 2.96
CA LEU A 37 0.14 10.25 4.22
C LEU A 37 -0.10 11.41 5.18
N HIS A 38 0.07 12.65 4.69
CA HIS A 38 -0.08 13.85 5.49
C HIS A 38 -1.46 13.94 6.16
N LYS A 39 -2.52 13.62 5.41
CA LYS A 39 -3.89 13.60 5.95
C LYS A 39 -4.10 12.48 6.96
N THR A 40 -3.49 11.31 6.75
CA THR A 40 -3.63 10.18 7.67
C THR A 40 -2.86 10.38 8.98
N THR A 41 -1.69 11.03 8.96
CA THR A 41 -0.88 11.23 10.17
C THR A 41 -1.26 12.47 10.97
N GLU A 42 -1.86 13.47 10.33
CA GLU A 42 -2.13 14.80 10.91
C GLU A 42 -0.92 15.32 11.73
N ASP A 43 -1.11 15.57 13.03
CA ASP A 43 -0.08 16.09 13.95
C ASP A 43 0.70 14.98 14.70
N SER A 44 0.46 13.69 14.40
CA SER A 44 1.08 12.56 15.09
C SER A 44 1.90 11.63 14.16
N PRO A 45 2.90 12.16 13.42
CA PRO A 45 3.74 11.31 12.58
C PRO A 45 4.73 10.49 13.42
N GLU A 46 4.56 9.18 13.39
CA GLU A 46 5.53 8.19 13.89
C GLU A 46 6.64 7.92 12.86
N PRO A 47 7.85 7.47 13.28
CA PRO A 47 8.98 7.20 12.38
C PRO A 47 8.65 6.23 11.22
N GLU A 48 7.73 5.31 11.44
CA GLU A 48 7.30 4.29 10.49
C GLU A 48 6.66 4.90 9.24
N TYR A 49 5.97 6.04 9.38
CA TYR A 49 5.38 6.75 8.24
C TYR A 49 6.46 7.42 7.37
N PHE A 50 7.54 7.89 7.98
CA PHE A 50 8.71 8.38 7.23
C PHE A 50 9.35 7.24 6.42
N THR A 51 9.56 6.08 7.05
CA THR A 51 10.11 4.89 6.37
C THR A 51 9.22 4.42 5.22
N LEU A 52 7.89 4.42 5.41
CA LEU A 52 6.92 4.15 4.34
C LEU A 52 7.15 5.08 3.15
N LEU A 53 7.26 6.39 3.40
CA LEU A 53 7.47 7.37 2.34
C LEU A 53 8.84 7.21 1.65
N GLU A 54 9.90 6.94 2.41
CA GLU A 54 11.23 6.68 1.86
C GLU A 54 11.22 5.49 0.88
N HIS A 55 10.60 4.37 1.29
CA HIS A 55 10.47 3.19 0.43
C HIS A 55 9.54 3.45 -0.77
N THR A 56 8.55 4.32 -0.63
CA THR A 56 7.68 4.76 -1.73
C THR A 56 8.48 5.51 -2.78
N PHE A 57 9.31 6.47 -2.38
CA PHE A 57 10.16 7.19 -3.33
C PHE A 57 11.21 6.29 -3.97
N ALA A 58 11.78 5.34 -3.23
CA ALA A 58 12.67 4.35 -3.83
C ALA A 58 11.97 3.51 -4.91
N ALA A 59 10.71 3.12 -4.70
CA ALA A 59 9.93 2.38 -5.70
C ALA A 59 9.48 3.26 -6.87
N LEU A 60 9.16 4.54 -6.64
CA LEU A 60 8.84 5.50 -7.70
C LEU A 60 10.06 5.87 -8.55
N ASP A 61 11.26 5.85 -7.98
CA ASP A 61 12.50 6.08 -8.73
C ASP A 61 12.91 4.89 -9.61
N ASP A 62 12.39 3.69 -9.32
CA ASP A 62 12.64 2.48 -10.11
C ASP A 62 11.56 2.30 -11.19
N HIS A 63 11.95 2.54 -12.45
CA HIS A 63 11.05 2.41 -13.60
C HIS A 63 10.56 0.99 -13.87
N THR A 64 11.20 -0.02 -13.27
CA THR A 64 10.78 -1.42 -13.39
C THR A 64 9.61 -1.77 -12.46
N VAL A 65 9.27 -0.91 -11.49
CA VAL A 65 8.15 -1.09 -10.58
C VAL A 65 6.90 -0.43 -11.16
N PRO A 66 5.80 -1.18 -11.42
CA PRO A 66 4.57 -0.60 -11.95
C PRO A 66 3.93 0.40 -10.98
N LEU A 67 3.40 1.52 -11.50
CA LEU A 67 2.76 2.57 -10.70
C LEU A 67 1.60 2.03 -9.85
N ASP A 68 0.75 1.18 -10.43
CA ASP A 68 -0.37 0.59 -9.70
C ASP A 68 0.10 -0.33 -8.57
N LEU A 69 1.26 -0.98 -8.71
CA LEU A 69 1.86 -1.76 -7.64
C LEU A 69 2.34 -0.85 -6.50
N VAL A 70 3.03 0.25 -6.83
CA VAL A 70 3.46 1.24 -5.82
C VAL A 70 2.24 1.76 -5.06
N ARG A 71 1.17 2.14 -5.77
CA ARG A 71 -0.09 2.62 -5.18
C ARG A 71 -0.73 1.56 -4.28
N ALA A 72 -0.88 0.33 -4.76
CA ALA A 72 -1.51 -0.75 -4.00
C ALA A 72 -0.73 -1.09 -2.73
N TRP A 73 0.61 -1.18 -2.84
CA TRP A 73 1.49 -1.47 -1.71
C TRP A 73 1.49 -0.34 -0.69
N PHE A 74 1.58 0.91 -1.13
CA PHE A 74 1.53 2.07 -0.24
C PHE A 74 0.25 2.07 0.59
N ILE A 75 -0.91 1.87 -0.06
CA ILE A 75 -2.20 1.85 0.61
C ILE A 75 -2.29 0.68 1.60
N ALA A 76 -1.86 -0.52 1.20
CA ALA A 76 -1.84 -1.69 2.08
C ALA A 76 -0.97 -1.46 3.32
N ARG A 77 0.20 -0.84 3.13
CA ARG A 77 1.12 -0.56 4.24
C ARG A 77 0.59 0.55 5.15
N LEU A 78 -0.02 1.59 4.58
CA LEU A 78 -0.67 2.65 5.36
C LEU A 78 -1.83 2.10 6.20
N LEU A 79 -2.66 1.22 5.64
CA LEU A 79 -3.69 0.49 6.37
C LEU A 79 -3.10 -0.36 7.50
N ALA A 80 -2.00 -1.08 7.25
CA ALA A 80 -1.35 -1.90 8.26
C ALA A 80 -0.80 -1.06 9.43
N LEU A 81 -0.15 0.08 9.13
CA LEU A 81 0.34 1.01 10.15
C LEU A 81 -0.82 1.61 10.97
N GLY A 82 -1.95 1.89 10.34
CA GLY A 82 -3.17 2.33 11.02
C GLY A 82 -3.92 1.23 11.80
N GLY A 83 -3.42 -0.01 11.83
CA GLY A 83 -4.08 -1.12 12.52
C GLY A 83 -5.29 -1.72 11.78
N HIS A 84 -5.41 -1.45 10.49
CA HIS A 84 -6.53 -1.87 9.63
C HIS A 84 -6.13 -2.94 8.59
N ALA A 85 -5.16 -3.79 8.93
CA ALA A 85 -4.80 -4.92 8.09
C ALA A 85 -5.94 -5.96 8.08
N PRO A 86 -6.39 -6.44 6.90
CA PRO A 86 -7.47 -7.40 6.81
C PRO A 86 -7.04 -8.80 7.25
N ASN A 87 -8.01 -9.63 7.64
CA ASN A 87 -7.75 -11.05 7.85
C ASN A 87 -7.63 -11.77 6.50
N LEU A 88 -6.41 -12.22 6.19
CA LEU A 88 -6.09 -12.96 4.98
C LEU A 88 -5.70 -14.42 5.28
N GLN A 89 -5.92 -14.92 6.50
CA GLN A 89 -5.51 -16.27 6.92
C GLN A 89 -6.70 -17.22 7.07
N THR A 90 -7.81 -16.69 7.58
CA THR A 90 -9.04 -17.46 7.80
C THR A 90 -10.24 -16.75 7.20
N THR A 91 -11.33 -17.49 7.03
CA THR A 91 -12.64 -16.91 6.76
C THR A 91 -13.16 -16.14 7.98
N ARG A 92 -14.28 -15.45 7.79
CA ARG A 92 -15.04 -14.81 8.87
C ARG A 92 -15.40 -15.80 10.00
N GLU A 93 -15.67 -17.05 9.66
CA GLU A 93 -16.05 -18.12 10.59
C GLU A 93 -14.82 -18.78 11.26
N GLY A 94 -13.60 -18.37 10.90
CA GLY A 94 -12.36 -18.88 11.47
C GLY A 94 -11.77 -20.10 10.74
N GLU A 95 -12.35 -20.50 9.61
CA GLU A 95 -11.84 -21.61 8.80
C GLU A 95 -10.61 -21.19 8.00
N LYS A 96 -9.60 -22.05 7.86
CA LYS A 96 -8.41 -21.70 7.05
C LYS A 96 -8.79 -21.51 5.58
N LEU A 97 -8.18 -20.52 4.93
CA LEU A 97 -8.36 -20.34 3.49
C LEU A 97 -7.72 -21.50 2.72
N SER A 98 -8.49 -22.12 1.84
CA SER A 98 -8.13 -23.29 1.04
C SER A 98 -7.59 -22.87 -0.33
N PRO A 99 -6.56 -23.55 -0.86
CA PRO A 99 -6.05 -23.28 -2.22
C PRO A 99 -7.06 -23.66 -3.31
N ASP A 100 -8.00 -24.57 -3.03
CA ASP A 100 -8.98 -25.09 -3.99
C ASP A 100 -10.31 -24.31 -3.97
N THR A 101 -10.36 -23.19 -3.25
CA THR A 101 -11.56 -22.37 -3.07
C THR A 101 -11.31 -20.96 -3.56
N THR A 102 -12.33 -20.36 -4.17
CA THR A 102 -12.34 -18.94 -4.52
C THR A 102 -13.16 -18.15 -3.49
N TYR A 103 -12.81 -16.88 -3.32
CA TYR A 103 -13.34 -16.03 -2.27
C TYR A 103 -13.80 -14.69 -2.83
N GLN A 104 -14.73 -14.07 -2.09
CA GLN A 104 -14.97 -12.64 -2.14
C GLN A 104 -14.52 -12.00 -0.83
N PHE A 105 -14.28 -10.70 -0.85
CA PHE A 105 -13.97 -9.96 0.36
C PHE A 105 -15.25 -9.40 0.99
N ASP A 106 -15.46 -9.69 2.27
CA ASP A 106 -16.49 -9.09 3.12
C ASP A 106 -15.88 -7.88 3.82
N PHE A 107 -16.29 -6.68 3.42
CA PHE A 107 -15.76 -5.43 3.97
C PHE A 107 -16.22 -5.16 5.40
N ASP A 108 -17.39 -5.68 5.81
CA ASP A 108 -17.88 -5.51 7.18
C ASP A 108 -17.11 -6.42 8.14
N ALA A 109 -16.85 -7.67 7.72
CA ALA A 109 -16.02 -8.61 8.48
C ALA A 109 -14.52 -8.38 8.31
N THR A 110 -14.11 -7.55 7.34
CA THR A 110 -12.71 -7.34 6.93
C THR A 110 -11.97 -8.67 6.71
N ALA A 111 -12.64 -9.62 6.06
CA ALA A 111 -12.18 -11.00 5.90
C ALA A 111 -12.64 -11.61 4.57
N MET A 112 -12.06 -12.76 4.21
CA MET A 112 -12.47 -13.52 3.03
C MET A 112 -13.70 -14.40 3.33
N THR A 113 -14.64 -14.48 2.41
CA THR A 113 -15.81 -15.37 2.47
C THR A 113 -15.84 -16.27 1.24
N PRO A 114 -16.03 -17.59 1.38
CA PRO A 114 -16.10 -18.51 0.24
C PRO A 114 -17.15 -18.04 -0.77
N ARG A 115 -16.78 -18.08 -2.05
CA ARG A 115 -17.68 -17.80 -3.17
C ARG A 115 -17.17 -18.49 -4.42
N ASP A 116 -17.96 -19.42 -4.95
CA ASP A 116 -17.66 -20.08 -6.22
C ASP A 116 -17.52 -19.05 -7.35
N GLY A 117 -16.40 -19.10 -8.08
CA GLY A 117 -16.07 -18.12 -9.11
C GLY A 117 -15.77 -16.72 -8.58
N GLY A 118 -15.46 -16.59 -7.28
CA GLY A 118 -15.04 -15.34 -6.66
C GLY A 118 -13.71 -14.82 -7.22
N PRO A 119 -13.44 -13.50 -7.13
CA PRO A 119 -12.26 -12.89 -7.74
C PRO A 119 -10.94 -13.24 -7.04
N PHE A 120 -10.97 -13.77 -5.81
CA PHE A 120 -9.76 -14.07 -5.04
C PHE A 120 -9.53 -15.58 -4.95
N GLY A 121 -8.58 -16.08 -5.74
CA GLY A 121 -8.05 -17.44 -5.61
C GLY A 121 -6.78 -17.50 -4.78
N VAL A 122 -6.09 -18.64 -4.85
CA VAL A 122 -4.85 -18.89 -4.10
C VAL A 122 -3.75 -17.86 -4.39
N ASP A 123 -3.60 -17.44 -5.64
CA ASP A 123 -2.53 -16.50 -6.03
C ASP A 123 -2.85 -15.07 -5.61
N GLU A 124 -4.11 -14.63 -5.77
CA GLU A 124 -4.55 -13.32 -5.30
C GLU A 124 -4.46 -13.21 -3.76
N ILE A 125 -4.80 -14.26 -3.02
CA ILE A 125 -4.67 -14.28 -1.55
C ILE A 125 -3.19 -14.25 -1.14
N LYS A 126 -2.32 -15.05 -1.77
CA LYS A 126 -0.88 -15.01 -1.51
C LYS A 126 -0.30 -13.63 -1.80
N PHE A 127 -0.70 -13.02 -2.91
CA PHE A 127 -0.25 -11.69 -3.26
C PHE A 127 -0.71 -10.64 -2.26
N LEU A 128 -1.98 -10.65 -1.83
CA LEU A 128 -2.47 -9.77 -0.78
C LEU A 128 -1.67 -9.95 0.53
N ARG A 129 -1.38 -11.19 0.94
CA ARG A 129 -0.53 -11.43 2.12
C ARG A 129 0.86 -10.80 1.98
N LEU A 130 1.48 -10.93 0.81
CA LEU A 130 2.77 -10.29 0.54
C LEU A 130 2.63 -8.76 0.54
N LEU A 131 1.57 -8.22 -0.08
CA LEU A 131 1.30 -6.79 -0.16
C LEU A 131 1.21 -6.12 1.21
N PHE A 132 0.61 -6.79 2.20
CA PHE A 132 0.50 -6.30 3.58
C PHE A 132 1.74 -6.60 4.46
N ALA A 133 2.61 -7.52 4.04
CA ALA A 133 3.76 -7.96 4.84
C ALA A 133 5.11 -7.41 4.39
N GLN A 134 5.26 -7.03 3.11
CA GLN A 134 6.53 -6.53 2.58
C GLN A 134 6.78 -5.07 2.95
N ASP A 135 8.03 -4.75 3.28
CA ASP A 135 8.46 -3.39 3.59
C ASP A 135 8.65 -2.51 2.35
N SER A 136 8.60 -3.06 1.13
CA SER A 136 8.77 -2.31 -0.13
C SER A 136 8.00 -2.96 -1.28
N ALA A 137 7.60 -2.16 -2.27
CA ALA A 137 6.99 -2.61 -3.52
C ALA A 137 7.99 -3.27 -4.49
N THR A 138 9.29 -2.95 -4.42
CA THR A 138 10.28 -3.39 -5.41
C THR A 138 10.40 -4.92 -5.51
N PRO A 139 10.46 -5.69 -4.40
CA PRO A 139 10.46 -7.16 -4.50
C PRO A 139 9.17 -7.74 -5.09
N LEU A 140 8.02 -7.07 -4.88
CA LEU A 140 6.72 -7.51 -5.39
C LEU A 140 6.63 -7.42 -6.92
N ALA A 141 7.39 -6.51 -7.54
CA ALA A 141 7.44 -6.37 -9.00
C ALA A 141 7.95 -7.64 -9.70
N LYS A 142 8.65 -8.53 -8.97
CA LYS A 142 9.18 -9.80 -9.48
C LYS A 142 8.18 -10.95 -9.38
N VAL A 143 7.00 -10.73 -8.80
CA VAL A 143 5.96 -11.76 -8.69
C VAL A 143 5.38 -12.04 -10.07
N THR A 144 5.25 -13.33 -10.42
CA THR A 144 4.64 -13.74 -11.69
C THR A 144 3.22 -13.19 -11.81
N ALA A 145 2.90 -12.61 -12.98
CA ALA A 145 1.60 -11.99 -13.26
C ALA A 145 1.22 -10.84 -12.30
N VAL A 146 2.21 -10.10 -11.77
CA VAL A 146 1.99 -8.98 -10.85
C VAL A 146 0.96 -7.97 -11.35
N GLU A 147 0.95 -7.63 -12.65
CA GLU A 147 -0.04 -6.70 -13.21
C GLU A 147 -1.48 -7.19 -13.04
N LYS A 148 -1.73 -8.50 -13.27
CA LYS A 148 -3.04 -9.13 -13.05
C LYS A 148 -3.41 -9.09 -11.58
N LEU A 149 -2.48 -9.46 -10.70
CA LEU A 149 -2.71 -9.53 -9.26
C LEU A 149 -3.01 -8.14 -8.68
N VAL A 150 -2.24 -7.13 -9.08
CA VAL A 150 -2.46 -5.73 -8.72
C VAL A 150 -3.82 -5.25 -9.21
N LYS A 151 -4.20 -5.56 -10.46
CA LYS A 151 -5.51 -5.18 -11.00
C LYS A 151 -6.67 -5.72 -10.15
N THR A 152 -6.54 -6.91 -9.56
CA THR A 152 -7.54 -7.48 -8.66
C THR A 152 -7.46 -6.91 -7.24
N SER A 153 -6.26 -6.65 -6.73
CA SER A 153 -6.04 -6.20 -5.34
C SER A 153 -6.23 -4.69 -5.12
N LEU A 154 -5.92 -3.86 -6.12
CA LEU A 154 -5.96 -2.41 -5.99
C LEU A 154 -7.36 -1.87 -5.63
N PRO A 155 -8.46 -2.34 -6.24
CA PRO A 155 -9.81 -1.93 -5.84
C PRO A 155 -10.09 -2.26 -4.36
N LEU A 156 -9.72 -3.45 -3.89
CA LEU A 156 -9.93 -3.89 -2.51
C LEU A 156 -9.22 -2.96 -1.52
N VAL A 157 -7.92 -2.72 -1.69
CA VAL A 157 -7.16 -1.88 -0.76
C VAL A 157 -7.60 -0.41 -0.82
N THR A 158 -8.03 0.05 -2.00
CA THR A 158 -8.61 1.40 -2.16
C THR A 158 -9.91 1.55 -1.40
N THR A 159 -10.80 0.56 -1.46
CA THR A 159 -12.05 0.55 -0.69
C THR A 159 -11.77 0.49 0.82
N LEU A 160 -10.87 -0.38 1.28
CA LEU A 160 -10.46 -0.43 2.69
C LEU A 160 -9.93 0.92 3.19
N ARG A 161 -9.07 1.58 2.41
CA ARG A 161 -8.59 2.94 2.71
C ARG A 161 -9.74 3.92 2.88
N GLN A 162 -10.71 3.91 1.95
CA GLN A 162 -11.86 4.81 2.04
C GLN A 162 -12.74 4.54 3.26
N LEU A 163 -12.80 3.31 3.75
CA LEU A 163 -13.56 2.93 4.93
C LEU A 163 -12.86 3.31 6.24
N HIS A 164 -11.53 3.19 6.30
CA HIS A 164 -10.79 3.29 7.57
C HIS A 164 -9.94 4.55 7.72
N LEU A 165 -9.45 5.14 6.64
CA LEU A 165 -8.46 6.22 6.66
C LEU A 165 -9.03 7.55 6.14
N ARG A 166 -10.34 7.75 6.31
CA ARG A 166 -11.08 8.89 5.75
C ARG A 166 -10.89 10.15 6.60
N ASN A 167 -9.74 10.80 6.46
CA ASN A 167 -9.50 12.21 6.82
C ASN A 167 -9.06 13.01 5.58
#